data_AF-A0A352F4F4-F1
#
_entry.id   AF-A0A352F4F4-F1
#
_cell.length_a   1.000
_cell.length_b   1.000
_cell.length_c   1.000
_cell.angle_alpha   90.00
_cell.angle_beta   90.00
_cell.angle_gamma   90.00
#
_symmetry.space_group_name_H-M   'P 1'
#
loop_
_entity.id
_entity.type
_entity.pdbx_description
1 polymer ?
#
loop_
_entity_poly.entity_id
_entity_poly.type
_entity_poly.pdbx_seq_one_letter_code
_entity_poly.pdbx_strand_id
1 'polypeptide(L)'
;MELLKKGSSNKFERGFSLLELTIAMAISLAVLAAASTLLATSLRTRTRENTRSEALASAQRTLNIMTREIGNSGYGLNDNGIVTADSGVSSIRVRANLNNDTDLSDSDEDIHFVFQSANGSVVRVDKAGGSVVLASHINGLAIRYFDMSGNDATAATAERVNIDVLIDLPALPGQPASVVHLNSDVALRNGPNTLPQF
;
A
#
# COMPACT_ATOMS: atom_id res chain seq x y z
N MET A 1 37.81 -80.54 23.43
CA MET A 1 37.54 -79.37 22.56
C MET A 1 36.07 -79.02 22.73
N GLU A 2 35.71 -78.35 23.82
CA GLU A 2 35.75 -76.90 24.04
C GLU A 2 34.92 -76.08 23.03
N LEU A 3 33.88 -75.43 23.60
CA LEU A 3 33.30 -74.12 23.25
C LEU A 3 32.42 -74.06 21.99
N LEU A 4 31.28 -73.35 21.95
CA LEU A 4 30.90 -72.14 22.68
C LEU A 4 29.37 -71.98 22.65
N LYS A 5 28.70 -72.05 23.82
CA LYS A 5 27.27 -71.70 23.95
C LYS A 5 27.16 -70.18 23.92
N LYS A 6 26.71 -69.62 22.79
CA LYS A 6 26.47 -68.17 22.62
C LYS A 6 25.31 -67.75 23.55
N GLY A 7 25.66 -67.24 24.73
CA GLY A 7 24.71 -66.63 25.65
C GLY A 7 24.18 -65.33 25.03
N SER A 8 22.89 -65.32 24.68
CA SER A 8 22.16 -64.07 24.43
C SER A 8 22.12 -63.29 25.74
N SER A 9 22.93 -62.24 25.86
CA SER A 9 22.82 -61.31 26.98
C SER A 9 21.51 -60.54 26.83
N ASN A 10 20.47 -60.96 27.55
CA ASN A 10 19.32 -60.09 27.79
C ASN A 10 19.84 -58.89 28.59
N LYS A 11 20.03 -57.76 27.91
CA LYS A 11 20.26 -56.48 28.57
C LYS A 11 18.99 -56.17 29.37
N PHE A 12 19.09 -56.13 30.69
CA PHE A 12 18.05 -55.61 31.54
C PHE A 12 17.83 -54.14 31.16
N GLU A 13 16.72 -53.86 30.48
CA GLU A 13 16.28 -52.48 30.28
C GLU A 13 15.80 -51.95 31.63
N ARG A 14 16.58 -51.03 32.21
CA ARG A 14 16.20 -50.35 33.45
C ARG A 14 15.12 -49.34 33.08
N GLY A 15 13.91 -49.53 33.62
CA GLY A 15 12.83 -48.56 33.50
C GLY A 15 13.19 -47.21 34.14
N PHE A 16 12.60 -46.13 33.62
CA PHE A 16 12.84 -44.77 34.09
C PHE A 16 12.37 -44.55 35.52
N SER A 17 13.15 -43.78 36.29
CA SER A 17 12.71 -43.25 37.57
C SER A 17 11.64 -42.18 37.39
N LEU A 18 10.69 -42.08 38.32
CA LEU A 18 9.73 -40.96 38.37
C LEU A 18 10.43 -39.60 38.37
N LEU A 19 11.61 -39.50 39.00
CA LEU A 19 12.41 -38.28 39.02
C LEU A 19 12.98 -37.93 37.64
N GLU A 20 13.43 -38.92 36.86
CA GLU A 20 13.92 -38.68 35.50
C GLU A 20 12.78 -38.23 34.58
N LEU A 21 11.58 -38.79 34.77
CA LEU A 21 10.40 -38.36 34.01
C LEU A 21 10.01 -36.91 34.33
N THR A 22 10.04 -36.49 35.60
CA THR A 22 9.72 -35.11 35.97
C THR A 22 10.76 -34.11 35.44
N ILE A 23 12.04 -34.48 35.49
CA ILE A 23 13.12 -33.67 34.90
C ILE A 23 12.96 -33.60 33.38
N ALA A 24 12.68 -34.71 32.70
CA ALA A 24 12.48 -34.73 31.26
C ALA A 24 11.27 -33.88 30.82
N MET A 25 10.16 -33.93 31.56
CA MET A 25 9.00 -33.07 31.31
C MET A 25 9.32 -31.59 31.56
N ALA A 26 10.06 -31.26 32.62
CA ALA A 26 10.47 -29.90 32.91
C ALA A 26 11.35 -29.32 31.78
N ILE A 27 12.32 -30.10 31.29
CA ILE A 27 13.17 -29.71 30.16
C ILE A 27 12.32 -29.57 28.89
N SER A 28 11.40 -30.51 28.63
CA SER A 28 10.52 -30.45 27.46
C SER A 28 9.64 -29.21 27.46
N LEU A 29 9.08 -28.83 28.63
CA LEU A 29 8.32 -27.59 28.80
C LEU A 29 9.20 -26.35 28.59
N ALA A 30 10.42 -26.35 29.09
CA ALA A 30 11.36 -25.25 28.87
C ALA A 30 11.69 -25.07 27.38
N VAL A 31 11.94 -26.17 26.66
CA VAL A 31 12.19 -26.17 25.22
C VAL A 31 10.95 -25.70 24.45
N LEU A 32 9.76 -26.20 24.80
CA LEU A 32 8.51 -25.80 24.16
C LEU A 32 8.21 -24.31 24.40
N ALA A 33 8.48 -23.79 25.59
CA ALA A 33 8.34 -22.38 25.90
C ALA A 33 9.28 -21.52 25.02
N ALA A 34 10.55 -21.91 24.90
CA ALA A 34 11.51 -21.23 24.02
C ALA A 34 11.10 -21.31 22.53
N ALA A 35 10.63 -22.46 22.06
CA ALA A 35 10.14 -22.61 20.70
C ALA A 35 8.90 -21.75 20.44
N SER A 36 8.00 -21.64 21.42
CA SER A 36 6.78 -20.84 21.31
C SER A 36 7.07 -19.35 21.21
N THR A 37 8.06 -18.83 21.95
CA THR A 37 8.46 -17.42 21.85
C THR A 37 9.12 -17.10 20.51
N LEU A 38 9.95 -18.01 19.98
CA LEU A 38 10.53 -17.89 18.65
C LEU A 38 9.45 -17.89 17.55
N LEU A 39 8.45 -18.77 17.66
CA LEU A 39 7.34 -18.80 16.72
C LEU A 39 6.52 -17.49 16.78
N ALA A 40 6.18 -17.04 17.99
CA ALA A 40 5.41 -15.80 18.17
C ALA A 40 6.14 -14.57 17.60
N THR A 41 7.45 -14.48 17.79
CA THR A 41 8.28 -13.39 17.22
C THR A 41 8.39 -13.49 15.71
N SER A 42 8.53 -14.70 15.15
CA SER A 42 8.53 -14.94 13.71
C SER A 42 7.20 -14.51 13.05
N LEU A 43 6.06 -14.89 13.63
CA LEU A 43 4.74 -14.51 13.11
C LEU A 43 4.52 -13.00 13.15
N ARG A 44 4.89 -12.33 14.25
CA ARG A 44 4.78 -10.86 14.35
C ARG A 44 5.64 -10.14 13.32
N THR A 45 6.85 -10.63 13.07
CA THR A 45 7.75 -10.08 12.05
C THR A 45 7.13 -10.25 10.67
N ARG A 46 6.66 -11.46 10.35
CA ARG A 46 6.00 -11.75 9.07
C ARG A 46 4.78 -10.86 8.82
N THR A 47 3.92 -10.66 9.82
CA THR A 47 2.75 -9.78 9.66
C THR A 47 3.16 -8.34 9.36
N ARG A 48 4.20 -7.82 10.04
CA ARG A 48 4.72 -6.46 9.78
C ARG A 48 5.27 -6.31 8.37
N GLU A 49 6.05 -7.29 7.91
CA GLU A 49 6.59 -7.29 6.55
C GLU A 49 5.48 -7.36 5.49
N ASN A 50 4.46 -8.18 5.74
CA ASN A 50 3.31 -8.28 4.84
C ASN A 50 2.59 -6.94 4.73
N THR A 51 2.25 -6.29 5.85
CA THR A 51 1.59 -4.98 5.83
C THR A 51 2.46 -3.92 5.15
N ARG A 52 3.77 -3.93 5.38
CA ARG A 52 4.73 -3.03 4.73
C ARG A 52 4.71 -3.21 3.20
N SER A 53 4.82 -4.46 2.74
CA SER A 53 4.83 -4.78 1.31
C SER A 53 3.50 -4.45 0.64
N GLU A 54 2.38 -4.73 1.32
CA GLU A 54 1.04 -4.45 0.82
C GLU A 54 0.81 -2.94 0.69
N ALA A 55 1.15 -2.15 1.71
CA ALA A 55 1.00 -0.69 1.69
C ALA A 55 1.81 -0.06 0.55
N LEU A 56 3.08 -0.47 0.37
CA LEU A 56 3.92 0.04 -0.72
C LEU A 56 3.38 -0.32 -2.10
N ALA A 57 3.01 -1.58 -2.33
CA ALA A 57 2.49 -2.03 -3.62
C ALA A 57 1.15 -1.36 -3.95
N SER A 58 0.29 -1.18 -2.95
CA SER A 58 -1.02 -0.54 -3.09
C SER A 58 -0.88 0.96 -3.37
N ALA A 59 0.03 1.64 -2.68
CA ALA A 59 0.32 3.04 -2.92
C ALA A 59 0.94 3.29 -4.30
N GLN A 60 1.88 2.45 -4.75
CA GLN A 60 2.45 2.53 -6.10
C GLN A 60 1.37 2.34 -7.18
N ARG A 61 0.49 1.36 -7.01
CA ARG A 61 -0.66 1.15 -7.91
C ARG A 61 -1.56 2.39 -7.95
N THR A 62 -1.91 2.92 -6.79
CA THR A 62 -2.75 4.11 -6.68
C THR A 62 -2.11 5.31 -7.37
N LEU A 63 -0.82 5.55 -7.13
CA LEU A 63 -0.08 6.63 -7.76
C LEU A 63 -0.08 6.49 -9.29
N ASN A 64 0.10 5.28 -9.82
CA ASN A 64 0.07 5.03 -11.27
C ASN A 64 -1.32 5.28 -11.87
N ILE A 65 -2.39 4.86 -11.18
CA ILE A 65 -3.77 5.11 -11.60
C ILE A 65 -4.06 6.61 -11.60
N MET A 66 -3.78 7.29 -10.49
CA MET A 66 -3.96 8.74 -10.37
C MET A 66 -3.18 9.48 -11.43
N THR A 67 -1.91 9.11 -11.66
CA THR A 67 -1.03 9.75 -12.65
C THR A 67 -1.65 9.67 -14.05
N ARG A 68 -2.12 8.48 -14.45
CA ARG A 68 -2.71 8.28 -15.77
C ARG A 68 -4.00 9.07 -15.96
N GLU A 69 -4.88 9.06 -14.97
CA GLU A 69 -6.19 9.71 -15.07
C GLU A 69 -6.10 11.22 -14.96
N ILE A 70 -5.25 11.74 -14.07
CA ILE A 70 -4.96 13.18 -13.98
C ILE A 70 -4.24 13.65 -15.25
N GLY A 71 -3.35 12.84 -15.81
CA GLY A 71 -2.66 13.17 -17.06
C GLY A 71 -3.62 13.32 -18.23
N ASN A 72 -4.74 12.60 -18.24
CA ASN A 72 -5.79 12.74 -19.26
C ASN A 72 -6.79 13.86 -18.97
N SER A 73 -6.66 14.59 -17.87
CA SER A 73 -7.56 15.68 -17.51
C SER A 73 -7.64 16.73 -18.63
N GLY A 74 -8.85 17.20 -18.90
CA GLY A 74 -9.13 18.20 -19.90
C GLY A 74 -9.22 17.67 -21.33
N TYR A 75 -9.00 16.37 -21.57
CA TYR A 75 -9.17 15.79 -22.91
C TYR A 75 -10.59 16.04 -23.44
N GLY A 76 -10.71 16.55 -24.67
CA GLY A 76 -11.99 16.92 -25.28
C GLY A 76 -12.72 18.09 -24.59
N LEU A 77 -12.04 18.82 -23.68
CA LEU A 77 -12.56 19.99 -22.98
C LEU A 77 -11.77 21.26 -23.36
N ASN A 78 -12.40 22.42 -23.14
CA ASN A 78 -11.77 23.73 -23.37
C ASN A 78 -10.97 24.24 -22.16
N ASP A 79 -10.99 23.50 -21.05
CA ASP A 79 -10.25 23.78 -19.83
C ASP A 79 -9.32 22.61 -19.48
N ASN A 80 -8.62 22.72 -18.35
CA ASN A 80 -7.73 21.66 -17.89
C ASN A 80 -8.44 20.45 -17.26
N GLY A 81 -9.77 20.41 -17.29
CA GLY A 81 -10.62 19.36 -16.74
C GLY A 81 -10.70 19.32 -15.21
N ILE A 82 -9.90 20.11 -14.48
CA ILE A 82 -9.89 20.08 -13.02
C ILE A 82 -11.10 20.85 -12.46
N VAL A 83 -11.87 20.20 -11.60
CA VAL A 83 -12.98 20.84 -10.87
C VAL A 83 -12.42 21.48 -9.60
N THR A 84 -12.25 22.80 -9.63
CA THR A 84 -11.61 23.56 -8.55
C THR A 84 -12.30 23.45 -7.20
N ALA A 85 -13.64 23.36 -7.18
CA ALA A 85 -14.43 23.31 -5.95
C ALA A 85 -14.17 22.03 -5.13
N ASP A 86 -13.81 20.93 -5.80
CA ASP A 86 -13.58 19.62 -5.20
C ASP A 86 -12.07 19.26 -5.15
N SER A 87 -11.21 20.18 -5.58
CA SER A 87 -9.77 19.96 -5.69
C SER A 87 -9.00 20.80 -4.67
N GLY A 88 -8.16 20.14 -3.89
CA GLY A 88 -7.35 20.74 -2.84
C GLY A 88 -6.12 19.90 -2.53
N VAL A 89 -5.57 20.02 -1.32
CA VAL A 89 -4.32 19.34 -0.95
C VAL A 89 -4.50 17.81 -0.87
N SER A 90 -5.67 17.33 -0.44
CA SER A 90 -5.92 15.90 -0.19
C SER A 90 -7.00 15.30 -1.10
N SER A 91 -7.44 16.03 -2.11
CA SER A 91 -8.42 15.58 -3.09
C SER A 91 -8.20 16.26 -4.42
N ILE A 92 -8.53 15.60 -5.52
CA ILE A 92 -8.55 16.20 -6.84
C ILE A 92 -9.67 15.57 -7.65
N ARG A 93 -10.45 16.41 -8.31
CA ARG A 93 -11.49 15.98 -9.23
C ARG A 93 -11.14 16.42 -10.64
N VAL A 94 -11.08 15.46 -11.55
CA VAL A 94 -10.66 15.63 -12.94
C VAL A 94 -11.77 15.15 -13.87
N ARG A 95 -11.86 15.80 -15.02
CA ARG A 95 -12.83 15.48 -16.07
C ARG A 95 -12.15 15.33 -17.41
N ALA A 96 -12.67 14.42 -18.22
CA ALA A 96 -12.22 14.18 -19.59
C ALA A 96 -13.39 13.62 -20.41
N ASN A 97 -13.56 14.11 -21.62
CA ASN A 97 -14.53 13.58 -22.58
C ASN A 97 -13.86 12.44 -23.35
N LEU A 98 -13.96 11.21 -22.84
CA LEU A 98 -13.22 10.04 -23.36
C LEU A 98 -13.91 9.43 -24.58
N ASN A 99 -15.21 9.61 -24.72
CA ASN A 99 -16.00 9.08 -25.83
C ASN A 99 -16.21 10.12 -26.96
N ASN A 100 -15.81 11.38 -26.74
CA ASN A 100 -15.98 12.53 -27.61
C ASN A 100 -17.45 12.85 -27.95
N ASP A 101 -18.33 12.82 -26.94
CA ASP A 101 -19.73 13.21 -27.06
C ASP A 101 -20.00 14.61 -26.46
N THR A 102 -21.25 14.89 -26.11
CA THR A 102 -21.70 16.20 -25.62
C THR A 102 -21.81 16.32 -24.10
N ASP A 103 -21.57 15.26 -23.33
CA ASP A 103 -21.65 15.27 -21.87
C ASP A 103 -20.40 14.70 -21.19
N LEU A 104 -20.47 14.54 -19.87
CA LEU A 104 -19.37 14.05 -19.01
C LEU A 104 -19.93 13.11 -17.94
N SER A 105 -20.98 12.38 -18.30
CA SER A 105 -21.75 11.55 -17.39
C SER A 105 -21.51 10.06 -17.58
N ASP A 106 -20.61 9.70 -18.49
CA ASP A 106 -20.18 8.34 -18.68
C ASP A 106 -19.11 7.91 -17.67
N SER A 107 -18.91 6.59 -17.61
CA SER A 107 -17.87 5.99 -16.77
C SER A 107 -16.50 6.53 -17.17
N ASP A 108 -15.67 6.78 -16.17
CA ASP A 108 -14.29 7.28 -16.30
C ASP A 108 -14.12 8.72 -16.80
N GLU A 109 -15.21 9.48 -16.97
CA GLU A 109 -15.16 10.86 -17.48
C GLU A 109 -15.18 11.95 -16.41
N ASP A 110 -15.65 11.62 -15.19
CA ASP A 110 -15.70 12.54 -14.06
C ASP A 110 -15.26 11.81 -12.79
N ILE A 111 -13.96 11.94 -12.48
CA ILE A 111 -13.28 11.18 -11.44
C ILE A 111 -12.82 12.08 -10.31
N HIS A 112 -13.13 11.69 -9.09
CA HIS A 112 -12.74 12.36 -7.87
C HIS A 112 -11.90 11.44 -6.99
N PHE A 113 -10.62 11.78 -6.83
CA PHE A 113 -9.73 11.13 -5.87
C PHE A 113 -9.81 11.84 -4.53
N VAL A 114 -10.05 11.07 -3.46
CA VAL A 114 -10.19 11.60 -2.10
C VAL A 114 -9.34 10.78 -1.14
N PHE A 115 -8.49 11.46 -0.38
CA PHE A 115 -7.88 10.85 0.79
C PHE A 115 -8.82 10.92 2.00
N GLN A 116 -9.22 9.75 2.49
CA GLN A 116 -10.02 9.58 3.69
C GLN A 116 -9.11 9.32 4.88
N SER A 117 -8.69 10.38 5.56
CA SER A 117 -7.73 10.31 6.68
C SER A 117 -8.21 9.41 7.83
N ALA A 118 -9.53 9.37 8.10
CA ALA A 118 -10.11 8.49 9.12
C ALA A 118 -9.91 7.00 8.83
N ASN A 119 -9.86 6.63 7.55
CA ASN A 119 -9.68 5.24 7.10
C ASN A 119 -8.24 4.94 6.67
N GLY A 120 -7.39 5.97 6.53
CA GLY A 120 -6.06 5.84 5.95
C GLY A 120 -6.11 5.30 4.52
N SER A 121 -7.07 5.78 3.73
CA SER A 121 -7.34 5.23 2.40
C SER A 121 -7.46 6.31 1.34
N VAL A 122 -7.03 5.99 0.12
CA VAL A 122 -7.30 6.80 -1.07
C VAL A 122 -8.41 6.14 -1.85
N VAL A 123 -9.48 6.89 -2.10
CA VAL A 123 -10.67 6.43 -2.79
C VAL A 123 -10.78 7.13 -4.14
N ARG A 124 -11.06 6.36 -5.18
CA ARG A 124 -11.48 6.85 -6.48
C ARG A 124 -12.99 6.82 -6.54
N VAL A 125 -13.60 7.97 -6.78
CA VAL A 125 -15.05 8.12 -6.96
C VAL A 125 -15.29 8.50 -8.41
N ASP A 126 -15.89 7.60 -9.15
CA ASP A 126 -16.45 7.87 -10.46
C ASP A 126 -17.91 8.29 -10.28
N LYS A 127 -18.28 9.44 -10.84
CA LYS A 127 -19.65 9.96 -10.76
C LYS A 127 -20.68 9.01 -11.38
N ALA A 128 -20.30 8.29 -12.43
CA ALA A 128 -21.14 7.34 -13.14
C ALA A 128 -20.89 5.89 -12.69
N GLY A 129 -19.64 5.57 -12.33
CA GLY A 129 -19.17 4.22 -12.01
C GLY A 129 -19.15 3.84 -10.51
N GLY A 130 -19.37 4.79 -9.59
CA GLY A 130 -19.34 4.56 -8.15
C GLY A 130 -17.96 4.70 -7.52
N SER A 131 -17.77 4.18 -6.30
CA SER A 131 -16.54 4.40 -5.52
C SER A 131 -15.74 3.13 -5.28
N VAL A 132 -14.42 3.22 -5.43
CA VAL A 132 -13.46 2.12 -5.21
C VAL A 132 -12.31 2.60 -4.33
N VAL A 133 -11.96 1.81 -3.31
CA VAL A 133 -10.74 2.04 -2.52
C VAL A 133 -9.54 1.59 -3.34
N LEU A 134 -8.63 2.51 -3.65
CA LEU A 134 -7.43 2.21 -4.44
C LEU A 134 -6.27 1.75 -3.55
N ALA A 135 -6.10 2.40 -2.41
CA ALA A 135 -5.13 2.03 -1.41
C ALA A 135 -5.65 2.19 0.01
N SER A 136 -5.08 1.37 0.88
CA SER A 136 -5.24 1.38 2.33
C SER A 136 -3.86 1.49 2.97
N HIS A 137 -3.84 1.88 4.25
CA HIS A 137 -2.60 2.14 4.99
C HIS A 137 -1.79 3.32 4.42
N ILE A 138 -2.51 4.35 3.96
CA ILE A 138 -1.94 5.62 3.52
C ILE A 138 -2.03 6.61 4.68
N ASN A 139 -0.93 7.29 4.97
CA ASN A 139 -0.81 8.26 6.05
C ASN A 139 -1.11 9.68 5.57
N GLY A 140 -0.87 9.95 4.29
CA GLY A 140 -1.17 11.25 3.70
C GLY A 140 -1.20 11.21 2.19
N LEU A 141 -1.92 12.17 1.63
CA LEU A 141 -1.91 12.54 0.23
C LEU A 141 -1.75 14.05 0.16
N ALA A 142 -0.75 14.50 -0.58
CA ALA A 142 -0.54 15.91 -0.86
C ALA A 142 -0.51 16.13 -2.38
N ILE A 143 -1.36 17.02 -2.85
CA ILE A 143 -1.51 17.40 -4.25
C ILE A 143 -1.11 18.86 -4.37
N ARG A 144 -0.20 19.13 -5.31
CA ARG A 144 0.30 20.47 -5.62
C ARG A 144 0.16 20.75 -7.10
N TYR A 145 -0.15 21.99 -7.42
CA TYR A 145 -0.43 22.43 -8.78
C TYR A 145 0.68 23.36 -9.23
N PHE A 146 1.14 23.16 -10.47
CA PHE A 146 2.21 23.95 -11.07
C PHE A 146 1.84 24.40 -12.47
N ASP A 147 2.45 25.48 -12.92
CA ASP A 147 2.49 25.86 -14.33
C ASP A 147 3.59 25.05 -15.09
N MET A 148 3.68 25.24 -16.41
CA MET A 148 4.71 24.60 -17.25
C MET A 148 6.14 25.04 -16.90
N SER A 149 6.30 26.20 -16.26
CA SER A 149 7.60 26.71 -15.80
C SER A 149 8.01 26.18 -14.43
N GLY A 150 7.11 25.45 -13.75
CA GLY A 150 7.32 24.89 -12.41
C GLY A 150 7.00 25.83 -11.26
N ASN A 151 6.33 26.95 -11.48
CA ASN A 151 5.85 27.82 -10.40
C ASN A 151 4.54 27.30 -9.82
N ASP A 152 4.29 27.59 -8.55
CA ASP A 152 3.01 27.26 -7.91
C ASP A 152 1.84 27.88 -8.68
N ALA A 153 0.83 27.05 -8.95
CA ALA A 153 -0.39 27.43 -9.64
C ALA A 153 -1.62 27.11 -8.78
N THR A 154 -2.79 27.57 -9.23
CA THR A 154 -4.07 27.11 -8.68
C THR A 154 -4.62 25.97 -9.52
N ALA A 155 -5.55 25.19 -8.96
CA ALA A 155 -6.23 24.12 -9.71
C ALA A 155 -6.82 24.59 -11.06
N ALA A 156 -7.34 25.82 -11.14
CA ALA A 156 -7.89 26.39 -12.38
C ALA A 156 -6.84 26.66 -13.47
N THR A 157 -5.60 26.92 -13.07
CA THR A 157 -4.52 27.36 -13.96
C THR A 157 -3.38 26.35 -14.07
N ALA A 158 -3.55 25.19 -13.42
CA ALA A 158 -2.57 24.14 -13.40
C ALA A 158 -2.34 23.61 -14.81
N GLU A 159 -1.07 23.35 -15.11
CA GLU A 159 -0.59 22.64 -16.30
C GLU A 159 0.15 21.36 -15.89
N ARG A 160 0.61 21.30 -14.64
CA ARG A 160 1.25 20.15 -14.03
C ARG A 160 0.69 19.91 -12.63
N VAL A 161 0.66 18.65 -12.22
CA VAL A 161 0.20 18.21 -10.90
C VAL A 161 1.28 17.31 -10.31
N ASN A 162 1.73 17.65 -9.10
CA ASN A 162 2.56 16.79 -8.29
C ASN A 162 1.70 16.08 -7.25
N ILE A 163 1.87 14.77 -7.17
CA ILE A 163 1.15 13.90 -6.25
C ILE A 163 2.19 13.30 -5.31
N ASP A 164 2.03 13.48 -4.01
CA ASP A 164 2.86 12.88 -2.97
C ASP A 164 1.99 11.98 -2.08
N VAL A 165 2.30 10.68 -2.06
CA VAL A 165 1.64 9.70 -1.21
C VAL A 165 2.58 9.32 -0.08
N LEU A 166 2.14 9.55 1.16
CA LEU A 166 2.90 9.29 2.37
C LEU A 166 2.46 7.99 3.01
N ILE A 167 3.42 7.13 3.38
CA ILE A 167 3.19 5.82 3.95
C ILE A 167 4.12 5.63 5.16
N ASP A 168 3.55 5.35 6.32
CA ASP A 168 4.31 4.99 7.51
C ASP A 168 4.54 3.49 7.53
N LEU A 169 5.80 3.10 7.44
CA LEU A 169 6.20 1.70 7.51
C LEU A 169 6.46 1.33 8.98
N PRO A 170 5.83 0.25 9.49
CA PRO A 170 5.97 -0.15 10.88
C PRO A 170 7.43 -0.54 11.18
N ALA A 171 7.89 -0.22 12.39
CA ALA A 171 9.24 -0.60 12.86
C ALA A 171 9.47 -2.12 12.83
N LEU A 172 10.71 -2.52 12.54
CA LEU A 172 11.18 -3.90 12.56
C LEU A 172 12.21 -4.09 13.68
N PRO A 173 12.49 -5.34 14.10
CA PRO A 173 13.61 -5.61 15.01
C PRO A 173 14.92 -5.05 14.43
N GLY A 174 15.50 -4.03 15.08
CA GLY A 174 16.73 -3.39 14.63
C GLY A 174 16.57 -2.28 13.59
N GLN A 175 15.35 -1.93 13.16
CA GLN A 175 15.08 -0.81 12.26
C GLN A 175 13.94 0.07 12.79
N PRO A 176 14.14 1.40 12.92
CA PRO A 176 13.08 2.30 13.37
C PRO A 176 11.94 2.36 12.35
N ALA A 177 10.78 2.85 12.78
CA ALA A 177 9.70 3.22 11.88
C ALA A 177 10.21 4.24 10.85
N SER A 178 9.73 4.15 9.61
CA SER A 178 10.21 4.97 8.51
C SER A 178 9.04 5.43 7.66
N VAL A 179 9.10 6.67 7.21
CA VAL A 179 8.12 7.25 6.29
C VAL A 179 8.67 7.12 4.87
N VAL A 180 7.84 6.62 3.95
CA VAL A 180 8.13 6.61 2.53
C VAL A 180 7.21 7.58 1.82
N HIS A 181 7.81 8.41 0.97
CA HIS A 181 7.14 9.31 0.06
C HIS A 181 7.20 8.72 -1.34
N LEU A 182 6.05 8.55 -1.98
CA LEU A 182 5.95 8.19 -3.38
C LEU A 182 5.43 9.40 -4.14
N ASN A 183 6.32 9.98 -4.96
CA ASN A 183 6.04 11.19 -5.69
C ASN A 183 5.85 10.88 -7.18
N SER A 184 4.84 11.47 -7.77
CA SER A 184 4.65 11.50 -9.23
C SER A 184 4.43 12.94 -9.67
N ASP A 185 4.95 13.25 -10.85
CA ASP A 185 4.75 14.53 -11.51
C ASP A 185 4.11 14.28 -12.87
N VAL A 186 3.01 14.97 -13.12
CA VAL A 186 2.15 14.75 -14.27
C VAL A 186 1.88 16.07 -14.95
N ALA A 187 2.18 16.14 -16.25
CA ALA A 187 1.64 17.18 -17.11
C ALA A 187 0.19 16.85 -17.47
N LEU A 188 -0.69 17.86 -17.40
CA LEU A 188 -2.06 17.75 -17.84
C LEU A 188 -2.11 17.78 -19.37
N ARG A 189 -3.07 17.05 -19.95
CA ARG A 189 -3.21 16.98 -21.40
C ARG A 189 -3.67 18.30 -22.01
N ASN A 190 -4.70 18.90 -21.41
CA ASN A 190 -5.08 20.28 -21.69
C ASN A 190 -4.77 21.13 -20.44
N GLY A 191 -4.08 22.24 -20.65
CA GLY A 191 -3.76 23.28 -19.70
C GLY A 191 -3.98 24.66 -20.36
N PRO A 192 -4.05 25.75 -19.58
CA PRO A 192 -4.39 27.08 -20.11
C PRO A 192 -3.54 27.55 -21.29
N ASN A 193 -2.26 27.18 -21.36
CA ASN A 193 -1.36 27.56 -22.45
C ASN A 193 -1.00 26.42 -23.41
N THR A 194 -1.64 25.25 -23.29
CA THR A 194 -1.47 24.14 -24.24
C THR A 194 -2.53 24.20 -25.33
N LEU A 195 -2.21 23.80 -26.56
CA LEU A 195 -3.20 23.70 -27.63
C LEU A 195 -4.32 22.72 -27.22
N PRO A 196 -5.60 23.12 -27.27
CA PRO A 196 -6.71 22.22 -26.95
C PRO A 196 -6.65 20.98 -27.83
N GLN A 197 -6.57 19.81 -27.20
CA GLN A 197 -6.66 18.53 -27.87
C GLN A 197 -8.10 18.00 -27.76
N PHE A 198 -8.77 17.97 -28.90
CA PHE A 198 -10.08 17.35 -29.11
C PHE A 198 -9.92 15.90 -29.58
#